data_AF-A0A7S4P822-F1
#
_entry.id   AF-A0A7S4P822-F1
#
_cell.length_a   1.000
_cell.length_b   1.000
_cell.length_c   1.000
_cell.angle_alpha   90.00
_cell.angle_beta   90.00
_cell.angle_gamma   90.00
#
_symmetry.space_group_name_H-M   'P 1'
#
loop_
_entity.id
_entity.type
_entity.pdbx_description
1 polymer ?
#
loop_
_entity_poly.entity_id
_entity_poly.type
_entity_poly.pdbx_seq_one_letter_code
_entity_poly.pdbx_strand_id
1 'polypeptide(L)'
;EREKRDLRGEIERLKEREREKPEKREKGGEEDSEEEEEVEELRRELEKRDLQILKLKNERDRNVRRKNNNSRVLRIEDEQQHQQHQEHQQEQERKRSRSMIRAQMLQQQQQQQQIPQSQPTPLQPQQPQQSQQFSQQGGYNFQQPQQSQQNQFQQSQQLLQQPQQQFGMLSPQQSQQGDEEWKGEVRSNLNSVNSGVENINKKVDQLLRVKSKREGEGDGEEEGEGEGKKVMWGGEEKKEEKKEEKEEKEKVEEKVEEKEEKVEKKEEQDKKEEKEKKEKKKERKEKKEKK
;
A
#
# COMPACT_ATOMS: atom_id res chain seq x y z
N GLU A 1 -20.84 21.37 -12.99
CA GLU A 1 -21.73 21.43 -11.80
C GLU A 1 -22.43 22.77 -11.62
N ARG A 2 -21.73 23.92 -11.63
CA ARG A 2 -22.40 25.24 -11.56
C ARG A 2 -23.39 25.46 -12.71
N GLU A 3 -22.92 25.33 -13.96
CA GLU A 3 -23.77 25.42 -15.16
C GLU A 3 -25.00 24.50 -15.10
N LYS A 4 -24.85 23.28 -14.57
CA LYS A 4 -25.99 22.35 -14.37
C LYS A 4 -27.03 22.92 -13.40
N ARG A 5 -26.59 23.58 -12.32
CA ARG A 5 -27.49 24.23 -11.36
C ARG A 5 -28.20 25.41 -12.01
N ASP A 6 -27.47 26.19 -12.82
CA ASP A 6 -28.01 27.35 -13.51
C ASP A 6 -29.09 26.93 -14.51
N LEU A 7 -28.83 25.91 -15.34
CA LEU A 7 -29.81 25.31 -16.26
C LEU A 7 -31.05 24.77 -15.54
N ARG A 8 -30.88 24.16 -14.35
CA ARG A 8 -32.02 23.71 -13.53
C ARG A 8 -32.89 24.86 -13.05
N GLY A 9 -32.26 25.93 -12.57
CA GLY A 9 -32.98 27.14 -12.14
C GLY A 9 -33.68 27.84 -13.29
N GLU A 10 -33.12 27.78 -14.49
CA GLU A 10 -33.74 28.33 -15.70
C GLU A 10 -34.99 27.54 -16.14
N ILE A 11 -34.92 26.21 -16.14
CA ILE A 11 -36.09 25.34 -16.34
C ILE A 11 -37.17 25.60 -15.30
N GLU A 12 -36.79 25.78 -14.02
CA GLU A 12 -37.73 26.06 -12.94
C GLU A 12 -38.44 27.41 -13.14
N ARG A 13 -37.69 28.46 -13.53
CA ARG A 13 -38.27 29.77 -13.87
C ARG A 13 -39.18 29.75 -15.10
N LEU A 14 -38.90 28.91 -16.09
CA LEU A 14 -39.79 28.73 -17.25
C LEU A 14 -41.11 28.07 -16.84
N LYS A 15 -41.04 27.00 -16.04
CA LYS A 15 -42.24 26.32 -15.51
C LYS A 15 -43.07 27.18 -14.56
N GLU A 16 -42.43 28.06 -13.79
CA GLU A 16 -43.13 29.01 -12.93
C GLU A 16 -43.89 30.05 -13.76
N ARG A 17 -43.26 30.59 -14.82
CA ARG A 17 -43.91 31.48 -15.80
C ARG A 17 -45.12 30.84 -16.50
N GLU A 18 -45.05 29.55 -16.81
CA GLU A 18 -46.16 28.78 -17.40
C GLU A 18 -47.35 28.68 -16.42
N ARG A 19 -47.08 28.47 -15.12
CA ARG A 19 -48.11 28.34 -14.08
C ARG A 19 -48.80 29.65 -13.73
N GLU A 20 -48.11 30.77 -13.86
CA GLU A 20 -48.63 32.12 -13.55
C GLU A 20 -49.48 32.74 -14.66
N LYS A 21 -49.64 32.09 -15.82
CA LYS A 21 -50.53 32.53 -16.91
C LYS A 21 -51.87 31.75 -16.87
N PRO A 22 -52.84 32.07 -16.00
CA PRO A 22 -54.15 31.39 -15.98
C PRO A 22 -55.03 31.71 -17.21
N GLU A 23 -54.68 32.72 -18.02
CA GLU A 23 -55.53 33.23 -19.10
C GLU A 23 -55.37 32.57 -20.49
N LYS A 24 -54.35 31.72 -20.74
CA LYS A 24 -54.09 31.17 -22.09
C LYS A 24 -54.64 29.76 -22.37
N ARG A 25 -55.18 29.07 -21.37
CA ARG A 25 -55.71 27.69 -21.55
C ARG A 25 -56.97 27.58 -22.42
N GLU A 26 -57.63 28.70 -22.76
CA GLU A 26 -58.85 28.70 -23.60
C GLU A 26 -58.57 28.99 -25.09
N LYS A 27 -57.34 29.39 -25.46
CA LYS A 27 -56.92 29.52 -26.87
C LYS A 27 -55.58 28.82 -27.05
N GLY A 28 -55.62 27.53 -27.39
CA GLY A 28 -54.44 26.74 -27.74
C GLY A 28 -53.69 27.33 -28.94
N GLY A 29 -52.79 28.27 -28.67
CA GLY A 29 -52.00 29.01 -29.64
C GLY A 29 -50.51 28.78 -29.40
N GLU A 30 -49.77 28.77 -30.52
CA GLU A 30 -48.31 28.69 -30.75
C GLU A 30 -47.34 29.00 -29.58
N GLU A 31 -47.67 29.88 -28.64
CA GLU A 31 -46.77 30.28 -27.55
C GLU A 31 -46.51 29.17 -26.51
N ASP A 32 -47.47 28.26 -26.27
CA ASP A 32 -47.23 27.09 -25.40
C ASP A 32 -46.22 26.10 -26.03
N SER A 33 -46.11 26.09 -27.37
CA SER A 33 -45.15 25.26 -28.11
C SER A 33 -43.71 25.79 -28.05
N GLU A 34 -43.52 27.10 -28.06
CA GLU A 34 -42.18 27.72 -28.02
C GLU A 34 -41.55 27.58 -26.63
N GLU A 35 -42.32 27.79 -25.56
CA GLU A 35 -41.83 27.63 -24.17
C GLU A 35 -41.51 26.15 -23.85
N GLU A 36 -42.28 25.20 -24.40
CA GLU A 36 -42.00 23.76 -24.26
C GLU A 36 -40.74 23.33 -25.02
N GLU A 37 -40.51 23.87 -26.22
CA GLU A 37 -39.29 23.62 -26.99
C GLU A 37 -38.03 24.15 -26.28
N GLU A 38 -38.09 25.33 -25.66
CA GLU A 38 -36.99 25.92 -24.89
C GLU A 38 -36.66 25.07 -23.65
N VAL A 39 -37.67 24.59 -22.93
CA VAL A 39 -37.46 23.66 -21.79
C VAL A 39 -36.80 22.36 -22.24
N GLU A 40 -37.20 21.83 -23.39
CA GLU A 40 -36.64 20.58 -23.93
C GLU A 40 -35.18 20.77 -24.39
N GLU A 41 -34.83 21.92 -24.97
CA GLU A 41 -33.44 22.25 -25.29
C GLU A 41 -32.57 22.36 -24.04
N LEU A 42 -33.06 23.04 -23.00
CA LEU A 42 -32.36 23.15 -21.72
C LEU A 42 -32.18 21.79 -21.03
N ARG A 43 -33.15 20.88 -21.14
CA ARG A 43 -33.03 19.49 -20.65
C ARG A 43 -31.94 18.72 -21.39
N ARG A 44 -31.87 18.83 -22.72
CA ARG A 44 -30.80 18.21 -23.51
C ARG A 44 -29.43 18.77 -23.16
N GLU A 45 -29.32 20.07 -22.92
CA GLU A 45 -28.05 20.64 -22.48
C GLU A 45 -27.67 20.15 -21.07
N LEU A 46 -28.63 20.08 -20.16
CA LEU A 46 -28.42 19.55 -18.81
C LEU A 46 -27.90 18.10 -18.86
N GLU A 47 -28.48 17.24 -19.71
CA GLU A 47 -28.00 15.88 -19.93
C GLU A 47 -26.56 15.84 -20.46
N LYS A 48 -26.22 16.70 -21.43
CA LYS A 48 -24.83 16.82 -21.94
C LYS A 48 -23.87 17.19 -20.81
N ARG A 49 -24.25 18.13 -19.93
CA ARG A 49 -23.43 18.53 -18.77
C ARG A 49 -23.29 17.41 -17.75
N ASP A 50 -24.33 16.61 -17.55
CA ASP A 50 -24.27 15.43 -16.67
C ASP A 50 -23.32 14.37 -17.20
N LEU A 51 -23.39 14.06 -18.49
CA LEU A 51 -22.45 13.15 -19.14
C LEU A 51 -21.01 13.67 -19.04
N GLN A 52 -20.80 14.97 -19.15
CA GLN A 52 -19.47 15.58 -19.00
C GLN A 52 -18.95 15.45 -17.56
N ILE A 53 -19.79 15.71 -16.55
CA ILE A 53 -19.42 15.56 -15.13
C ILE A 53 -19.05 14.10 -14.84
N LEU A 54 -19.85 13.14 -15.32
CA LEU A 54 -19.58 11.72 -15.13
C LEU A 54 -18.24 11.29 -15.76
N LYS A 55 -17.95 11.75 -16.99
CA LYS A 55 -16.67 11.50 -17.66
C LYS A 55 -15.49 12.03 -16.84
N LEU A 56 -15.57 13.28 -16.37
CA LEU A 56 -14.50 13.89 -15.58
C LEU A 56 -14.31 13.18 -14.23
N LYS A 57 -15.40 12.72 -13.58
CA LYS A 57 -15.32 11.94 -12.34
C LYS A 57 -14.61 10.60 -12.58
N ASN A 58 -14.97 9.89 -13.64
CA ASN A 58 -14.34 8.62 -14.01
C ASN A 58 -12.85 8.80 -14.34
N GLU A 59 -12.49 9.89 -15.04
CA GLU A 59 -11.09 10.24 -15.31
C GLU A 59 -10.32 10.55 -14.03
N ARG A 60 -10.90 11.33 -13.11
CA ARG A 60 -10.31 11.61 -11.79
C ARG A 60 -10.05 10.31 -11.04
N ASP A 61 -11.01 9.41 -10.99
CA ASP A 61 -10.88 8.15 -10.26
C ASP A 61 -9.81 7.24 -10.90
N ARG A 62 -9.71 7.20 -12.23
CA ARG A 62 -8.61 6.52 -12.94
C ARG A 62 -7.25 7.13 -12.60
N ASN A 63 -7.15 8.45 -12.54
CA ASN A 63 -5.92 9.16 -12.19
C ASN A 63 -5.49 8.88 -10.75
N VAL A 64 -6.43 8.84 -9.81
CA VAL A 64 -6.17 8.46 -8.42
C VAL A 64 -5.69 7.01 -8.35
N ARG A 65 -6.36 6.06 -9.01
CA ARG A 65 -5.92 4.65 -9.08
C ARG A 65 -4.51 4.54 -9.67
N ARG A 66 -4.20 5.29 -10.73
CA ARG A 66 -2.86 5.32 -11.35
C ARG A 66 -1.80 5.85 -10.38
N LYS A 67 -2.07 6.95 -9.67
CA LYS A 67 -1.14 7.50 -8.66
C LYS A 67 -0.89 6.51 -7.52
N ASN A 68 -1.94 5.87 -7.03
CA ASN A 68 -1.83 4.89 -5.95
C ASN A 68 -1.04 3.64 -6.40
N ASN A 69 -1.27 3.17 -7.62
CA ASN A 69 -0.52 2.05 -8.18
C ASN A 69 0.96 2.41 -8.38
N ASN A 70 1.27 3.61 -8.89
CA ASN A 70 2.66 4.05 -9.02
C ASN A 70 3.35 4.14 -7.65
N SER A 71 2.67 4.69 -6.63
CA SER A 71 3.21 4.74 -5.27
C SER A 71 3.46 3.34 -4.70
N ARG A 72 2.54 2.40 -4.95
CA ARG A 72 2.72 1.00 -4.56
C ARG A 72 3.88 0.32 -5.29
N VAL A 73 4.03 0.55 -6.59
CA VAL A 73 5.13 -0.01 -7.39
C VAL A 73 6.47 0.51 -6.86
N LEU A 74 6.60 1.82 -6.62
CA LEU A 74 7.81 2.41 -6.03
C LEU A 74 8.15 1.77 -4.68
N ARG A 75 7.15 1.58 -3.80
CA ARG A 75 7.38 0.90 -2.51
C ARG A 75 7.88 -0.53 -2.68
N ILE A 76 7.32 -1.28 -3.63
CA ILE A 76 7.74 -2.66 -3.90
C ILE A 76 9.16 -2.69 -4.48
N GLU A 77 9.52 -1.74 -5.36
CA GLU A 77 10.88 -1.62 -5.91
C GLU A 77 11.90 -1.29 -4.80
N ASP A 78 11.57 -0.36 -3.90
CA ASP A 78 12.40 -0.02 -2.74
C ASP A 78 12.57 -1.24 -1.79
N GLU A 79 11.48 -1.97 -1.50
CA GLU A 79 11.52 -3.19 -0.68
C GLU A 79 12.38 -4.29 -1.32
N GLN A 80 12.34 -4.46 -2.64
CA GLN A 80 13.18 -5.41 -3.36
C GLN A 80 14.67 -5.05 -3.29
N GLN A 81 15.01 -3.76 -3.45
CA GLN A 81 16.40 -3.31 -3.31
C GLN A 81 16.93 -3.55 -1.90
N HIS A 82 16.10 -3.30 -0.88
CA HIS A 82 16.49 -3.53 0.50
C HIS A 82 16.73 -5.02 0.79
N GLN A 83 15.87 -5.92 0.28
CA GLN A 83 16.08 -7.37 0.40
C GLN A 83 17.38 -7.83 -0.26
N GLN A 84 17.70 -7.34 -1.47
CA GLN A 84 18.97 -7.66 -2.14
C GLN A 84 20.18 -7.18 -1.32
N HIS A 85 20.08 -6.01 -0.68
CA HIS A 85 21.16 -5.51 0.16
C HIS A 85 21.35 -6.36 1.43
N GLN A 86 20.26 -6.77 2.09
CA GLN A 86 20.34 -7.66 3.26
C GLN A 86 20.94 -9.03 2.88
N GLU A 87 20.54 -9.58 1.74
CA GLU A 87 21.10 -10.84 1.24
C GLU A 87 22.61 -10.71 0.95
N HIS A 88 23.03 -9.59 0.35
CA HIS A 88 24.44 -9.32 0.10
C HIS A 88 25.27 -9.22 1.39
N GLN A 89 24.74 -8.54 2.43
CA GLN A 89 25.43 -8.46 3.72
C GLN A 89 25.58 -9.84 4.38
N GLN A 90 24.51 -10.65 4.40
CA GLN A 90 24.58 -12.02 4.94
C GLN A 90 25.54 -12.89 4.14
N GLU A 91 25.59 -12.76 2.82
CA GLU A 91 26.53 -13.51 1.97
C GLU A 91 27.99 -13.11 2.25
N GLN A 92 28.27 -11.83 2.50
CA GLN A 92 29.60 -11.39 2.95
C GLN A 92 29.95 -11.97 4.34
N GLU A 93 29.02 -11.96 5.28
CA GLU A 93 29.22 -12.56 6.61
C GLU A 93 29.49 -14.06 6.51
N ARG A 94 28.75 -14.80 5.67
CA ARG A 94 28.99 -16.21 5.38
C ARG A 94 30.38 -16.45 4.79
N LYS A 95 30.86 -15.57 3.91
CA LYS A 95 32.22 -15.66 3.35
C LYS A 95 33.29 -15.38 4.41
N ARG A 96 33.10 -14.36 5.25
CA ARG A 96 34.00 -14.04 6.36
C ARG A 96 34.05 -15.17 7.38
N SER A 97 32.90 -15.75 7.76
CA SER A 97 32.84 -16.87 8.71
C SER A 97 33.50 -18.12 8.15
N ARG A 98 33.29 -18.45 6.87
CA ARG A 98 34.00 -19.56 6.19
C ARG A 98 35.52 -19.36 6.20
N SER A 99 35.99 -18.14 5.94
CA SER A 99 37.41 -17.81 5.97
C SER A 99 37.99 -17.97 7.38
N MET A 100 37.27 -17.48 8.40
CA MET A 100 37.67 -17.60 9.80
C MET A 100 37.76 -19.07 10.23
N ILE A 101 36.75 -19.88 9.91
CA ILE A 101 36.74 -21.32 10.21
C ILE A 101 37.91 -22.04 9.54
N ARG A 102 38.19 -21.74 8.27
CA ARG A 102 39.33 -22.32 7.56
C ARG A 102 40.65 -21.94 8.22
N ALA A 103 40.84 -20.67 8.55
CA ALA A 103 42.05 -20.20 9.23
C ALA A 103 42.22 -20.89 10.60
N GLN A 104 41.13 -21.04 11.36
CA GLN A 104 41.14 -21.73 12.65
C GLN A 104 41.46 -23.22 12.51
N MET A 105 40.90 -23.91 11.51
CA MET A 105 41.27 -25.29 11.20
C MET A 105 42.74 -25.42 10.79
N LEU A 106 43.25 -24.48 9.99
CA LEU A 106 44.65 -24.48 9.56
C LEU A 106 45.61 -24.24 10.75
N GLN A 107 45.21 -23.36 11.67
CA GLN A 107 45.92 -23.13 12.93
C GLN A 107 45.94 -24.38 13.81
N GLN A 108 44.83 -25.13 13.85
CA GLN A 108 44.75 -26.41 14.56
C GLN A 108 45.65 -27.48 13.90
N GLN A 109 45.74 -27.48 12.57
CA GLN A 109 46.57 -28.44 11.84
C GLN A 109 48.07 -28.17 12.01
N GLN A 110 48.49 -26.90 12.13
CA GLN A 110 49.90 -26.57 12.41
C GLN A 110 50.34 -26.98 13.82
N GLN A 111 49.43 -27.06 14.80
CA GLN A 111 49.80 -27.55 16.14
C GLN A 111 50.02 -29.07 16.20
N GLN A 112 49.56 -29.85 15.22
CA GLN A 112 49.82 -31.31 15.19
C GLN A 112 51.13 -31.71 14.48
N GLN A 113 51.90 -30.77 13.92
CA GLN A 113 53.22 -31.10 13.34
C GLN A 113 54.43 -30.73 14.21
N GLN A 114 54.24 -30.18 15.40
CA GLN A 114 55.31 -30.19 16.39
C GLN A 114 55.26 -31.51 17.17
N ILE A 115 55.91 -32.53 16.62
CA ILE A 115 56.38 -33.66 17.40
C ILE A 115 57.38 -33.07 18.41
N PRO A 116 57.15 -33.13 19.73
CA PRO A 116 58.23 -32.90 20.68
C PRO A 116 59.26 -34.02 20.51
N GLN A 117 60.33 -33.74 19.77
CA GLN A 117 61.53 -34.57 19.84
C GLN A 117 62.19 -34.34 21.21
N SER A 118 62.36 -35.46 21.92
CA SER A 118 63.24 -35.73 23.06
C SER A 118 63.05 -34.91 24.35
N GLN A 119 62.52 -35.58 25.37
CA GLN A 119 63.25 -35.70 26.63
C GLN A 119 63.25 -37.15 27.13
N PRO A 120 64.39 -37.65 27.64
CA PRO A 120 64.53 -39.00 28.16
C PRO A 120 63.84 -39.16 29.52
N THR A 121 63.26 -40.34 29.69
CA THR A 121 62.70 -40.91 30.91
C THR A 121 63.56 -40.64 32.16
N PRO A 122 63.06 -39.98 33.21
CA PRO A 122 63.64 -40.11 34.53
C PRO A 122 63.22 -41.47 35.11
N LEU A 123 64.23 -42.31 35.36
CA LEU A 123 64.12 -43.55 36.13
C LEU A 123 63.42 -43.27 37.47
N GLN A 124 62.20 -43.78 37.64
CA GLN A 124 61.61 -43.93 38.97
C GLN A 124 62.10 -45.23 39.61
N PRO A 125 62.41 -45.23 40.92
CA PRO A 125 62.84 -46.42 41.63
C PRO A 125 61.71 -47.45 41.72
N GLN A 126 62.04 -48.70 41.38
CA GLN A 126 61.26 -49.89 41.70
C GLN A 126 61.09 -50.04 43.21
N GLN A 127 59.90 -50.48 43.63
CA GLN A 127 59.63 -51.43 44.73
C GLN A 127 58.11 -51.73 44.79
N PRO A 128 57.67 -52.85 45.39
CA PRO A 128 58.07 -54.22 45.11
C PRO A 128 56.87 -55.07 44.62
N GLN A 129 57.21 -56.23 44.07
CA GLN A 129 56.29 -57.32 43.75
C GLN A 129 55.46 -57.73 44.99
N GLN A 130 54.15 -57.91 44.82
CA GLN A 130 53.46 -59.00 45.49
C GLN A 130 52.60 -59.79 44.50
N SER A 131 52.63 -61.08 44.78
CA SER A 131 52.39 -62.25 43.96
C SER A 131 50.98 -62.83 44.13
N GLN A 132 50.73 -63.89 43.35
CA GLN A 132 49.73 -64.96 43.51
C GLN A 132 48.36 -64.76 42.84
N GLN A 133 47.76 -65.73 42.14
CA GLN A 133 48.14 -67.04 41.59
C GLN A 133 46.89 -67.58 40.83
N PHE A 134 47.08 -68.46 39.82
CA PHE A 134 46.09 -69.37 39.19
C PHE A 134 44.92 -68.73 38.38
N SER A 135 44.38 -69.26 37.29
CA SER A 135 44.70 -70.38 36.38
C SER A 135 43.72 -70.34 35.21
N GLN A 136 44.21 -70.71 34.02
CA GLN A 136 43.52 -71.40 32.91
C GLN A 136 42.14 -70.95 32.38
N GLN A 137 42.12 -70.92 31.04
CA GLN A 137 41.02 -71.26 30.13
C GLN A 137 39.87 -70.25 29.93
N GLY A 138 39.87 -69.71 28.70
CA GLY A 138 38.67 -69.63 27.86
C GLY A 138 37.58 -68.67 28.30
N GLY A 139 37.55 -67.48 27.72
CA GLY A 139 36.37 -66.62 27.79
C GLY A 139 36.62 -65.26 27.17
N TYR A 140 35.89 -64.98 26.09
CA TYR A 140 35.72 -63.63 25.57
C TYR A 140 35.29 -62.71 26.72
N ASN A 141 36.12 -61.70 27.04
CA ASN A 141 35.71 -60.64 27.97
C ASN A 141 35.68 -59.32 27.22
N PHE A 142 34.46 -58.93 26.86
CA PHE A 142 34.10 -57.63 26.31
C PHE A 142 34.07 -56.64 27.47
N GLN A 143 35.22 -56.03 27.82
CA GLN A 143 35.23 -54.91 28.76
C GLN A 143 35.12 -53.58 28.00
N GLN A 144 34.00 -52.90 28.24
CA GLN A 144 33.72 -51.53 27.83
C GLN A 144 34.82 -50.56 28.25
N PRO A 145 35.23 -49.60 27.40
CA PRO A 145 35.78 -48.35 27.89
C PRO A 145 34.63 -47.45 28.40
N GLN A 146 34.16 -47.69 29.63
CA GLN A 146 33.53 -46.66 30.44
C GLN A 146 34.64 -45.83 31.09
N GLN A 147 34.90 -44.62 30.58
CA GLN A 147 35.42 -43.44 31.30
C GLN A 147 36.22 -42.55 30.35
N SER A 148 35.52 -41.70 29.60
CA SER A 148 36.11 -40.48 29.03
C SER A 148 35.11 -39.33 28.83
N GLN A 149 33.83 -39.50 29.20
CA GLN A 149 32.83 -38.43 29.08
C GLN A 149 32.91 -37.34 30.15
N GLN A 150 33.69 -37.49 31.23
CA GLN A 150 33.76 -36.44 32.25
C GLN A 150 34.80 -35.35 31.99
N ASN A 151 35.74 -35.56 31.05
CA ASN A 151 36.81 -34.58 30.78
C ASN A 151 36.51 -33.58 29.65
N GLN A 152 35.39 -33.71 28.93
CA GLN A 152 34.98 -32.71 27.93
C GLN A 152 34.19 -31.53 28.51
N PHE A 153 33.59 -31.67 29.70
CA PHE A 153 32.75 -30.62 30.28
C PHE A 153 33.51 -29.58 31.11
N GLN A 154 34.77 -29.83 31.46
CA GLN A 154 35.61 -28.83 32.15
C GLN A 154 36.46 -27.96 31.19
N GLN A 155 36.76 -28.43 29.98
CA GLN A 155 37.45 -27.57 28.99
C GLN A 155 36.52 -26.54 28.34
N SER A 156 35.20 -26.77 28.32
CA SER A 156 34.25 -25.84 27.72
C SER A 156 33.94 -24.60 28.59
N GLN A 157 34.34 -24.57 29.87
CA GLN A 157 34.14 -23.38 30.73
C GLN A 157 35.30 -22.38 30.73
N GLN A 158 36.51 -22.76 30.34
CA GLN A 158 37.63 -21.80 30.28
C GLN A 158 37.66 -20.98 28.99
N LEU A 159 36.92 -21.37 27.95
CA LEU A 159 36.86 -20.62 26.68
C LEU A 159 35.84 -19.47 26.67
N LEU A 160 35.12 -19.25 27.79
CA LEU A 160 34.07 -18.25 27.93
C LEU A 160 34.48 -17.00 28.75
N GLN A 161 35.76 -16.85 29.08
CA GLN A 161 36.25 -15.63 29.72
C GLN A 161 37.42 -15.00 28.94
N GLN A 162 37.05 -13.99 28.13
CA GLN A 162 37.89 -12.88 27.63
C GLN A 162 38.83 -13.23 26.44
N PRO A 163 38.79 -12.42 25.36
CA PRO A 163 39.00 -10.98 25.44
C PRO A 163 37.84 -10.12 24.90
N GLN A 164 37.23 -9.34 25.79
CA GLN A 164 36.42 -8.17 25.43
C GLN A 164 37.28 -6.92 25.12
N GLN A 165 38.55 -7.05 24.72
CA GLN A 165 39.44 -5.88 24.55
C GLN A 165 40.09 -5.73 23.15
N GLN A 166 39.34 -5.89 22.06
CA GLN A 166 39.81 -5.42 20.74
C GLN A 166 38.78 -4.68 19.86
N PHE A 167 37.56 -4.40 20.33
CA PHE A 167 36.59 -3.57 19.59
C PHE A 167 36.41 -2.14 20.12
N GLY A 168 37.23 -1.70 21.08
CA GLY A 168 37.29 -0.31 21.49
C GLY A 168 38.34 0.46 20.72
N MET A 169 38.02 0.98 19.52
CA MET A 169 38.54 2.23 18.93
C MET A 169 38.05 2.41 17.48
N LEU A 170 36.73 2.47 17.28
CA LEU A 170 36.18 3.32 16.21
C LEU A 170 35.97 4.70 16.84
N SER A 171 36.59 5.72 16.24
CA SER A 171 36.66 7.06 16.84
C SER A 171 35.24 7.61 17.12
N PRO A 172 35.00 8.19 18.31
CA PRO A 172 33.77 8.93 18.61
C PRO A 172 33.48 10.08 17.62
N GLN A 173 34.49 10.52 16.87
CA GLN A 173 34.40 11.63 15.92
C GLN A 173 33.63 11.31 14.64
N GLN A 174 33.60 10.06 14.16
CA GLN A 174 32.82 9.72 12.96
C GLN A 174 31.36 9.36 13.27
N SER A 175 31.06 8.93 14.50
CA SER A 175 29.69 8.63 14.91
C SER A 175 28.87 9.90 15.18
N GLN A 176 29.50 11.01 15.57
CA GLN A 176 28.78 12.27 15.80
C GLN A 176 28.30 12.95 14.51
N GLN A 177 29.07 12.85 13.42
CA GLN A 177 28.72 13.53 12.17
C GLN A 177 27.54 12.84 11.45
N GLY A 178 27.48 11.51 11.48
CA GLY A 178 26.33 10.74 10.96
C GLY A 178 25.06 10.93 11.79
N ASP A 179 25.20 11.03 13.12
CA ASP A 179 24.06 11.31 14.02
C ASP A 179 23.50 12.72 13.82
N GLU A 180 24.35 13.72 13.52
CA GLU A 180 23.88 15.08 13.23
C GLU A 180 23.22 15.19 11.86
N GLU A 181 23.74 14.50 10.84
CA GLU A 181 23.14 14.46 9.51
C GLU A 181 21.74 13.81 9.55
N TRP A 182 21.61 12.67 10.22
CA TRP A 182 20.31 12.01 10.40
C TRP A 182 19.34 12.86 11.23
N LYS A 183 19.81 13.52 12.30
CA LYS A 183 19.00 14.48 13.07
C LYS A 183 18.60 15.70 12.23
N GLY A 184 19.45 16.12 11.29
CA GLY A 184 19.18 17.19 10.34
C GLY A 184 18.05 16.83 9.37
N GLU A 185 18.13 15.64 8.76
CA GLU A 185 17.10 15.14 7.84
C GLU A 185 15.76 14.88 8.54
N VAL A 186 15.80 14.34 9.75
CA VAL A 186 14.58 14.15 10.57
C VAL A 186 13.95 15.51 10.91
N ARG A 187 14.75 16.52 11.27
CA ARG A 187 14.26 17.88 11.54
C ARG A 187 13.68 18.55 10.29
N SER A 188 14.32 18.41 9.12
CA SER A 188 13.82 18.98 7.87
C SER A 188 12.52 18.31 7.41
N ASN A 189 12.40 16.99 7.57
CA ASN A 189 11.18 16.25 7.26
C ASN A 189 10.03 16.64 8.20
N LEU A 190 10.30 16.81 9.50
CA LEU A 190 9.32 17.30 10.46
C LEU A 190 8.83 18.72 10.13
N ASN A 191 9.71 19.62 9.71
CA ASN A 191 9.33 20.96 9.29
C ASN A 191 8.47 20.97 8.01
N SER A 192 8.79 20.10 7.04
CA SER A 192 8.00 19.93 5.82
C SER A 192 6.59 19.42 6.14
N VAL A 193 6.48 18.39 6.99
CA VAL A 193 5.18 17.84 7.44
C VAL A 193 4.37 18.89 8.20
N ASN A 194 4.99 19.62 9.13
CA ASN A 194 4.30 20.68 9.88
C ASN A 194 3.78 21.80 8.96
N SER A 195 4.56 22.20 7.94
CA SER A 195 4.10 23.18 6.95
C SER A 195 2.93 22.65 6.09
N GLY A 196 2.91 21.35 5.79
CA GLY A 196 1.81 20.69 5.11
C GLY A 196 0.53 20.65 5.94
N VAL A 197 0.65 20.34 7.24
CA VAL A 197 -0.47 20.31 8.19
C VAL A 197 -1.05 21.72 8.40
N GLU A 198 -0.21 22.75 8.53
CA GLU A 198 -0.67 24.14 8.67
C GLU A 198 -1.48 24.60 7.45
N ASN A 199 -1.05 24.23 6.24
CA ASN A 199 -1.77 24.55 5.01
C ASN A 199 -3.10 23.79 4.87
N ILE A 200 -3.17 22.56 5.39
CA ILE A 200 -4.42 21.79 5.43
C ILE A 200 -5.40 22.46 6.40
N ASN A 201 -4.95 22.83 7.60
CA ASN A 201 -5.80 23.51 8.58
C ASN A 201 -6.36 24.83 8.05
N LYS A 202 -5.54 25.66 7.38
CA LYS A 202 -6.03 26.90 6.73
C LYS A 202 -7.13 26.64 5.68
N LYS A 203 -7.02 25.56 4.90
CA LYS A 203 -8.05 25.19 3.91
C LYS A 203 -9.32 24.65 4.55
N VAL A 204 -9.19 23.88 5.63
CA VAL A 204 -10.33 23.38 6.40
C VAL A 204 -11.10 24.54 7.03
N ASP A 205 -10.40 25.50 7.65
CA ASP A 205 -11.01 26.72 8.22
C ASP A 205 -11.71 27.56 7.14
N GLN A 206 -11.11 27.68 5.95
CA GLN A 206 -11.72 28.39 4.82
C GLN A 206 -13.02 27.70 4.35
N LEU A 207 -13.03 26.36 4.30
CA LEU A 207 -14.22 25.58 3.93
C LEU A 207 -15.33 25.68 4.98
N LEU A 208 -14.98 25.61 6.27
CA LEU A 208 -15.93 25.76 7.38
C LEU A 208 -16.55 27.16 7.40
N ARG A 209 -15.75 28.20 7.15
CA ARG A 209 -16.24 29.59 7.05
C ARG A 209 -17.21 29.78 5.88
N VAL A 210 -16.94 29.18 4.71
CA VAL A 210 -17.84 29.22 3.56
C VAL A 210 -19.14 28.44 3.82
N LYS A 211 -19.06 27.32 4.55
CA LYS A 211 -20.23 26.54 4.94
C LYS A 211 -21.12 27.30 5.94
N SER A 212 -20.52 27.93 6.95
CA SER A 212 -21.24 28.70 7.97
C SER A 212 -21.91 29.96 7.40
N LYS A 213 -21.31 30.61 6.37
CA LYS A 213 -21.97 31.70 5.64
C LYS A 213 -23.17 31.22 4.82
N ARG A 214 -23.08 30.02 4.25
CA ARG A 214 -24.15 29.44 3.41
C ARG A 214 -25.33 28.91 4.23
N GLU A 215 -25.10 28.57 5.50
CA GLU A 215 -26.16 28.20 6.46
C GLU A 215 -26.70 29.41 7.25
N GLY A 216 -26.00 30.56 7.22
CA GLY A 216 -26.35 31.79 7.96
C GLY A 216 -26.95 32.93 7.13
N GLU A 217 -27.14 32.75 5.81
CA GLU A 217 -27.92 33.66 4.95
C GLU A 217 -29.39 33.19 4.85
N GLY A 218 -29.89 32.53 5.90
CA GLY A 218 -31.30 32.36 6.19
C GLY A 218 -31.73 33.45 7.15
N ASP A 219 -32.18 34.55 6.55
CA ASP A 219 -33.09 35.59 7.05
C ASP A 219 -33.55 35.43 8.51
N GLY A 220 -32.96 36.25 9.38
CA GLY A 220 -33.35 36.39 10.76
C GLY A 220 -33.49 37.86 11.08
N GLU A 221 -34.48 38.52 10.46
CA GLU A 221 -35.15 39.72 10.97
C GLU A 221 -36.38 40.06 10.10
N GLU A 222 -37.51 39.39 10.37
CA GLU A 222 -38.81 40.06 10.31
C GLU A 222 -39.75 39.45 11.37
N GLU A 223 -39.99 40.23 12.42
CA GLU A 223 -41.15 40.10 13.28
C GLU A 223 -42.40 40.34 12.42
N GLY A 224 -43.17 39.29 12.14
CA GLY A 224 -44.42 39.38 11.41
C GLY A 224 -45.44 38.40 11.99
N GLU A 225 -46.32 38.91 12.85
CA GLU A 225 -47.56 38.25 13.27
C GLU A 225 -48.35 37.80 12.04
N GLY A 226 -48.68 36.51 11.94
CA GLY A 226 -49.28 35.97 10.71
C GLY A 226 -49.94 34.61 10.86
N GLU A 227 -51.08 34.65 11.53
CA GLU A 227 -52.27 33.78 11.41
C GLU A 227 -52.30 32.73 10.29
N GLY A 228 -52.73 31.51 10.64
CA GLY A 228 -52.61 30.33 9.81
C GLY A 228 -53.45 30.29 8.53
N LYS A 229 -52.95 29.53 7.55
CA LYS A 229 -53.76 28.97 6.47
C LYS A 229 -53.18 27.63 6.01
N LYS A 230 -53.73 26.54 6.58
CA LYS A 230 -53.39 25.16 6.21
C LYS A 230 -54.09 24.82 4.90
N VAL A 231 -53.38 24.96 3.77
CA VAL A 231 -53.89 24.62 2.44
C VAL A 231 -53.83 23.09 2.29
N MET A 232 -54.99 22.41 2.33
CA MET A 232 -55.10 21.00 1.97
C MET A 232 -55.24 20.91 0.45
N TRP A 233 -54.18 20.49 -0.26
CA TRP A 233 -54.27 20.20 -1.69
C TRP A 233 -54.26 18.70 -1.94
N GLY A 234 -55.19 18.30 -2.81
CA GLY A 234 -55.67 16.94 -3.03
C GLY A 234 -54.60 15.96 -3.47
N GLY A 235 -54.64 14.78 -2.87
CA GLY A 235 -53.92 13.61 -3.33
C GLY A 235 -54.84 12.77 -4.18
N GLU A 236 -54.75 12.87 -5.50
CA GLU A 236 -55.21 11.80 -6.40
C GLU A 236 -54.48 11.80 -7.75
N GLU A 237 -54.13 12.96 -8.33
CA GLU A 237 -53.40 13.02 -9.63
C GLU A 237 -51.90 12.67 -9.52
N LYS A 238 -51.30 12.83 -8.34
CA LYS A 238 -49.85 12.60 -8.10
C LYS A 238 -49.42 11.12 -8.09
N LYS A 239 -50.35 10.19 -8.31
CA LYS A 239 -50.10 8.74 -8.32
C LYS A 239 -49.89 8.18 -9.73
N GLU A 240 -50.39 8.85 -10.77
CA GLU A 240 -50.27 8.35 -12.15
C GLU A 240 -48.96 8.80 -12.81
N GLU A 241 -48.56 10.07 -12.69
CA GLU A 241 -47.24 10.55 -13.19
C GLU A 241 -46.06 9.82 -12.55
N LYS A 242 -46.18 9.45 -11.27
CA LYS A 242 -45.12 8.69 -10.57
C LYS A 242 -44.92 7.28 -11.09
N LYS A 243 -45.88 6.73 -11.83
CA LYS A 243 -45.81 5.38 -12.38
C LYS A 243 -45.07 5.37 -13.72
N GLU A 244 -45.30 6.37 -14.57
CA GLU A 244 -44.56 6.53 -15.83
C GLU A 244 -43.10 6.92 -15.61
N GLU A 245 -42.81 7.84 -14.68
CA GLU A 245 -41.43 8.23 -14.37
C GLU A 245 -40.58 7.05 -13.83
N LYS A 246 -41.23 6.11 -13.14
CA LYS A 246 -40.55 4.92 -12.62
C LYS A 246 -40.21 3.90 -13.70
N GLU A 247 -41.09 3.72 -14.69
CA GLU A 247 -40.87 2.78 -15.79
C GLU A 247 -39.82 3.28 -16.80
N GLU A 248 -39.79 4.59 -17.05
CA GLU A 248 -38.76 5.19 -17.91
C GLU A 248 -37.37 5.11 -17.25
N LYS A 249 -37.29 5.33 -15.94
CA LYS A 249 -36.03 5.24 -15.18
C LYS A 249 -35.46 3.83 -15.16
N GLU A 250 -36.32 2.80 -15.05
CA GLU A 250 -35.89 1.40 -15.09
C GLU A 250 -35.35 1.01 -16.48
N LYS A 251 -35.99 1.47 -17.57
CA LYS A 251 -35.48 1.25 -18.95
C LYS A 251 -34.15 1.95 -19.22
N VAL A 252 -33.90 3.11 -18.60
CA VAL A 252 -32.62 3.81 -18.72
C VAL A 252 -31.52 3.10 -17.93
N GLU A 253 -31.83 2.61 -16.72
CA GLU A 253 -30.88 1.85 -15.90
C GLU A 253 -30.45 0.54 -16.60
N GLU A 254 -31.39 -0.22 -17.19
CA GLU A 254 -31.09 -1.45 -17.94
C GLU A 254 -30.18 -1.18 -19.16
N LYS A 255 -30.43 -0.09 -19.89
CA LYS A 255 -29.64 0.30 -21.07
C LYS A 255 -28.23 0.79 -20.72
N VAL A 256 -28.03 1.30 -19.51
CA VAL A 256 -26.70 1.69 -19.00
C VAL A 256 -25.92 0.44 -18.58
N GLU A 257 -26.53 -0.49 -17.85
CA GLU A 257 -25.88 -1.76 -17.49
C GLU A 257 -25.45 -2.56 -18.72
N GLU A 258 -26.31 -2.67 -19.75
CA GLU A 258 -25.96 -3.35 -21.00
C GLU A 258 -24.74 -2.70 -21.71
N LYS A 259 -24.66 -1.36 -21.68
CA LYS A 259 -23.52 -0.62 -22.26
C LYS A 259 -22.24 -0.80 -21.45
N GLU A 260 -22.33 -0.83 -20.12
CA GLU A 260 -21.18 -1.06 -19.25
C GLU A 260 -20.60 -2.46 -19.44
N GLU A 261 -21.46 -3.50 -19.49
CA GLU A 261 -21.03 -4.88 -19.72
C GLU A 261 -20.36 -5.05 -21.10
N LYS A 262 -20.87 -4.36 -22.12
CA LYS A 262 -20.28 -4.37 -23.47
C LYS A 262 -18.90 -3.71 -23.53
N VAL A 263 -18.67 -2.67 -22.73
CA VAL A 263 -17.37 -2.00 -22.63
C VAL A 263 -16.37 -2.87 -21.87
N GLU A 264 -16.80 -3.52 -20.80
CA GLU A 264 -15.93 -4.41 -20.02
C GLU A 264 -15.47 -5.62 -20.83
N LYS A 265 -16.40 -6.27 -21.57
CA LYS A 265 -16.06 -7.36 -22.51
C LYS A 265 -15.07 -6.92 -23.59
N LYS A 266 -15.17 -5.69 -24.08
CA LYS A 266 -14.24 -5.13 -25.08
C LYS A 266 -12.85 -4.88 -24.48
N GLU A 267 -12.77 -4.33 -23.27
CA GLU A 267 -11.50 -4.06 -22.60
C GLU A 267 -10.75 -5.37 -22.23
N GLU A 268 -11.48 -6.43 -21.89
CA GLU A 268 -10.88 -7.74 -21.64
C GLU A 268 -10.33 -8.40 -22.91
N GLN A 269 -11.03 -8.28 -24.05
CA GLN A 269 -10.52 -8.72 -25.36
C GLN A 269 -9.24 -7.98 -25.75
N ASP A 270 -9.20 -6.65 -25.61
CA ASP A 270 -8.03 -5.84 -25.95
C ASP A 270 -6.80 -6.22 -25.10
N LYS A 271 -7.01 -6.49 -23.79
CA LYS A 271 -5.93 -6.97 -22.89
C LYS A 271 -5.39 -8.34 -23.29
N LYS A 272 -6.26 -9.25 -23.75
CA LYS A 272 -5.85 -10.58 -24.21
C LYS A 272 -5.01 -10.48 -25.48
N GLU A 273 -5.42 -9.63 -26.42
CA GLU A 273 -4.69 -9.40 -27.68
C GLU A 273 -3.31 -8.75 -27.44
N GLU A 274 -3.23 -7.80 -26.49
CA GLU A 274 -1.96 -7.15 -26.14
C GLU A 274 -0.96 -8.14 -25.50
N LYS A 275 -1.43 -9.04 -24.63
CA LYS A 275 -0.59 -10.09 -24.02
C LYS A 275 -0.03 -11.04 -25.08
N GLU A 276 -0.86 -11.50 -26.01
CA GLU A 276 -0.43 -12.42 -27.08
C GLU A 276 0.62 -11.77 -28.00
N LYS A 277 0.43 -10.48 -28.35
CA LYS A 277 1.42 -9.72 -29.14
C LYS A 277 2.75 -9.58 -28.40
N LYS A 278 2.74 -9.37 -27.08
CA LYS A 278 3.94 -9.27 -26.24
C LYS A 278 4.70 -10.60 -26.16
N GLU A 279 4.01 -11.73 -26.01
CA GLU A 279 4.63 -13.06 -25.99
C GLU A 279 5.26 -13.43 -27.34
N LYS A 280 4.55 -13.22 -28.45
CA LYS A 280 5.11 -13.42 -29.81
C LYS A 280 6.35 -12.56 -30.06
N LYS A 281 6.42 -11.35 -29.49
CA LYS A 281 7.60 -10.47 -29.60
C LYS A 281 8.77 -10.98 -28.76
N LYS A 282 8.53 -11.57 -27.58
CA LYS A 282 9.57 -12.19 -26.74
C LYS A 282 10.16 -13.42 -27.42
N GLU A 283 9.32 -14.32 -27.93
CA GLU A 283 9.75 -15.53 -28.63
C GLU A 283 10.62 -15.22 -29.87
N ARG A 284 10.23 -14.19 -30.64
CA ARG A 284 11.01 -13.72 -31.81
C ARG A 284 12.38 -13.13 -31.42
N LYS A 285 12.51 -12.52 -30.24
CA LYS A 285 13.81 -12.01 -29.75
C LYS A 285 14.74 -13.16 -29.36
N GLU A 286 14.23 -14.15 -28.62
CA GLU A 286 15.00 -15.31 -28.18
C GLU A 286 15.49 -16.15 -29.38
N LYS A 287 14.64 -16.34 -30.41
CA LYS A 287 15.03 -17.01 -31.66
C LYS A 287 16.09 -16.25 -32.47
N LYS A 288 16.20 -14.92 -32.32
CA LYS A 288 17.25 -14.12 -32.97
C LYS A 288 18.58 -14.18 -32.21
N GLU A 289 18.55 -14.29 -30.88
CA GLU A 289 19.74 -14.39 -30.03
C GLU A 289 20.40 -15.77 -30.13
N LYS A 290 19.61 -16.82 -30.40
CA LYS A 290 20.09 -18.19 -30.63
C LYS A 290 20.70 -18.42 -32.02
N LYS A 291 20.56 -17.50 -32.97
CA LYS A 291 21.12 -17.60 -34.34
C LYS A 291 22.40 -16.79 -34.45
#